data_AF-A0A8C6S7K2-F1
#
_entry.id   AF-A0A8C6S7K2-F1
#
_cell.length_a   1.000
_cell.length_b   1.000
_cell.length_c   1.000
_cell.angle_alpha   90.00
_cell.angle_beta   90.00
_cell.angle_gamma   90.00
#
_symmetry.space_group_name_H-M   'P 1'
#
loop_
_entity.id
_entity.type
_entity.pdbx_description
1 polymer ?
#
loop_
_entity_poly.entity_id
_entity_poly.type
_entity_poly.pdbx_seq_one_letter_code
_entity_poly.pdbx_strand_id
1 'polypeptide(L)'
;MRLAVGTLLGCAILGLCLAAPDKTVRWCAVSEHEAAKCASFRDHMKNVLPADGPRLSCMKKTSYPDCIKAISGNEADAMTVDAGWVYDAGLTPNNLKPVAAEFYGSTENPQTFYMAVAVVKKGTEFQMNQLQGKSKDFQLFSSPLGKDLLFKDSAFGLLRVPPRMDYRLYL
;
A
#
# COMPACT_ATOMS: atom_id res chain seq x y z
N MET A 1 66.02 0.23 -25.37
CA MET A 1 64.75 -0.40 -24.96
C MET A 1 63.90 0.63 -24.24
N ARG A 2 63.10 1.37 -25.01
CA ARG A 2 62.04 2.27 -24.55
C ARG A 2 60.88 2.03 -25.51
N LEU A 3 59.64 2.06 -25.02
CA LEU A 3 58.35 1.82 -25.71
C LEU A 3 57.70 0.48 -25.34
N ALA A 4 57.00 0.43 -24.20
CA ALA A 4 55.89 -0.50 -23.97
C ALA A 4 55.01 -0.12 -22.76
N VAL A 5 54.90 1.16 -22.40
CA VAL A 5 54.03 1.61 -21.28
C VAL A 5 53.22 2.80 -21.75
N GLY A 6 52.10 2.57 -22.45
CA GLY A 6 51.34 3.69 -23.00
C GLY A 6 49.98 3.39 -23.63
N THR A 7 49.39 2.20 -23.47
CA THR A 7 48.14 1.85 -24.18
C THR A 7 47.08 1.13 -23.34
N LEU A 8 47.13 1.23 -22.00
CA LEU A 8 46.08 0.66 -21.13
C LEU A 8 45.20 1.69 -20.40
N LEU A 9 45.40 2.99 -20.63
CA LEU A 9 44.59 4.07 -20.03
C LEU A 9 43.46 4.60 -20.96
N GLY A 10 43.02 3.82 -21.94
CA GLY A 10 42.13 4.29 -23.01
C GLY A 10 40.68 3.80 -23.01
N CYS A 11 40.25 2.94 -22.08
CA CYS A 11 38.91 2.31 -22.14
C CYS A 11 38.00 2.53 -20.92
N ALA A 12 38.35 3.41 -19.99
CA ALA A 12 37.57 3.58 -18.75
C ALA A 12 36.47 4.67 -18.81
N ILE A 13 36.32 5.42 -19.91
CA ILE A 13 35.48 6.65 -19.92
C ILE A 13 34.19 6.53 -20.76
N LEU A 14 33.90 5.40 -21.40
CA LEU A 14 32.69 5.24 -22.24
C LEU A 14 31.56 4.40 -21.63
N GLY A 15 31.61 4.16 -20.32
CA GLY A 15 30.67 3.27 -19.63
C GLY A 15 29.85 3.93 -18.54
N LEU A 16 29.37 5.17 -18.69
CA LEU A 16 28.20 5.58 -17.90
C LEU A 16 27.01 4.76 -18.42
N CYS A 17 26.79 3.62 -17.79
CA CYS A 17 25.61 2.80 -17.98
C CYS A 17 24.40 3.66 -17.56
N LEU A 18 23.75 4.30 -18.54
CA LEU A 18 22.43 4.90 -18.38
C LEU A 18 21.42 3.74 -18.27
N ALA A 19 21.52 2.95 -17.20
CA ALA A 19 20.45 2.04 -16.83
C ALA A 19 19.23 2.93 -16.54
N ALA A 20 18.22 2.84 -17.41
CA ALA A 20 16.97 3.54 -17.19
C ALA A 20 16.45 3.20 -15.79
N PRO A 21 15.95 4.19 -15.01
CA PRO A 21 15.44 3.92 -13.68
C PRO A 21 14.35 2.86 -13.75
N ASP A 22 14.47 1.82 -12.92
CA ASP A 22 13.43 0.80 -12.79
C ASP A 22 12.16 1.47 -12.25
N LYS A 23 11.09 1.47 -13.04
CA LYS A 23 9.79 2.04 -12.68
C LYS A 23 8.84 0.96 -12.13
N THR A 24 9.38 -0.15 -11.65
CA THR A 24 8.61 -1.23 -11.06
C THR A 24 8.27 -0.90 -9.60
N VAL A 25 6.98 -0.92 -9.27
CA VAL A 25 6.47 -0.83 -7.91
C VAL A 25 6.28 -2.24 -7.36
N ARG A 26 6.94 -2.57 -6.27
CA ARG A 26 6.81 -3.82 -5.50
C ARG A 26 5.68 -3.68 -4.49
N TRP A 27 4.51 -4.17 -4.85
CA TRP A 27 3.33 -4.14 -4.01
C TRP A 27 3.34 -5.30 -3.02
N CYS A 28 3.19 -5.00 -1.73
CA CYS A 28 3.14 -5.99 -0.67
C CYS A 28 1.70 -6.41 -0.36
N ALA A 29 1.42 -7.70 -0.51
CA ALA A 29 0.18 -8.37 -0.14
C ALA A 29 0.39 -9.23 1.13
N VAL A 30 -0.64 -9.37 1.96
CA VAL A 30 -0.56 -10.15 3.21
C VAL A 30 -1.41 -11.42 3.21
N SER A 31 -2.31 -11.59 2.24
CA SER A 31 -3.16 -12.78 2.07
C SER A 31 -2.96 -13.45 0.71
N GLU A 32 -3.41 -14.70 0.56
CA GLU A 32 -3.44 -15.36 -0.77
C GLU A 32 -4.38 -14.62 -1.73
N HIS A 33 -5.51 -14.13 -1.23
CA HIS A 33 -6.50 -13.40 -2.02
C HIS A 33 -5.92 -12.10 -2.56
N GLU A 34 -5.18 -11.35 -1.75
CA GLU A 34 -4.48 -10.15 -2.19
C GLU A 34 -3.34 -10.43 -3.15
N ALA A 35 -2.56 -11.50 -2.92
CA ALA A 35 -1.49 -11.88 -3.82
C ALA A 35 -2.05 -12.24 -5.21
N ALA A 36 -3.17 -12.97 -5.25
CA ALA A 36 -3.88 -13.28 -6.49
C ALA A 36 -4.45 -12.02 -7.16
N LYS A 37 -5.10 -11.12 -6.41
CA LYS A 37 -5.63 -9.85 -6.91
C LYS A 37 -4.51 -8.95 -7.44
N CYS A 38 -3.36 -8.91 -6.77
CA CYS A 38 -2.17 -8.19 -7.23
C CYS A 38 -1.62 -8.76 -8.54
N ALA A 39 -1.49 -10.08 -8.64
CA ALA A 39 -1.03 -10.73 -9.85
C ALA A 39 -1.94 -10.42 -11.04
N SER A 40 -3.25 -10.50 -10.83
CA SER A 40 -4.25 -10.08 -11.82
C SER A 40 -4.10 -8.60 -12.19
N PHE A 41 -4.02 -7.70 -11.21
CA PHE A 41 -3.85 -6.26 -11.45
C PHE A 41 -2.58 -5.96 -12.25
N ARG A 42 -1.44 -6.55 -11.90
CA ARG A 42 -0.18 -6.48 -12.66
C ARG A 42 -0.40 -6.85 -14.12
N ASP A 43 -1.06 -7.98 -14.37
CA ASP A 43 -1.18 -8.53 -15.72
C ASP A 43 -2.13 -7.69 -16.59
N HIS A 44 -3.17 -7.10 -16.01
CA HIS A 44 -4.02 -6.13 -16.71
C HIS A 44 -3.26 -4.82 -17.00
N MET A 45 -2.47 -4.32 -16.05
CA MET A 45 -1.72 -3.07 -16.22
C MET A 45 -0.64 -3.15 -17.30
N LYS A 46 -0.11 -4.35 -17.60
CA LYS A 46 0.82 -4.55 -18.72
C LYS A 46 0.25 -4.10 -20.07
N ASN A 47 -1.06 -4.27 -20.26
CA ASN A 47 -1.76 -4.00 -21.51
C ASN A 47 -2.29 -2.57 -21.62
N VAL A 48 -2.47 -1.89 -20.48
CA VAL A 48 -3.04 -0.53 -20.41
C VAL A 48 -1.94 0.54 -20.35
N LEU A 49 -0.80 0.23 -19.75
CA LEU A 49 0.31 1.17 -19.63
C LEU A 49 1.28 1.08 -20.81
N PRO A 50 1.89 2.23 -21.21
CA PRO A 50 2.88 2.24 -22.28
C PRO A 50 4.12 1.41 -21.92
N ALA A 51 4.92 1.09 -22.92
CA ALA A 51 6.11 0.23 -22.75
C ALA A 51 7.07 0.75 -21.67
N ASP A 52 7.23 2.07 -21.60
CA ASP A 52 8.06 2.84 -20.66
C ASP A 52 7.31 3.34 -19.41
N GLY A 53 6.05 2.91 -19.25
CA GLY A 53 5.21 3.21 -18.09
C GLY A 53 5.63 2.44 -16.85
N PRO A 54 5.04 2.76 -15.68
CA PRO A 54 5.32 2.04 -14.44
C PRO A 54 4.90 0.58 -14.56
N ARG A 55 5.64 -0.30 -13.89
CA ARG A 55 5.32 -1.73 -13.82
C ARG A 55 4.95 -2.10 -12.40
N LEU A 56 4.24 -3.20 -12.25
CA LEU A 56 3.87 -3.73 -10.95
C LEU A 56 4.55 -5.08 -10.76
N SER A 57 5.05 -5.31 -9.56
CA SER A 57 5.46 -6.62 -9.07
C SER A 57 4.75 -6.88 -7.75
N CYS A 58 4.48 -8.15 -7.46
CA CYS A 58 3.72 -8.55 -6.29
C CYS A 58 4.62 -9.32 -5.35
N MET A 59 4.71 -8.85 -4.12
CA MET A 59 5.39 -9.52 -3.02
C MET A 59 4.37 -9.94 -1.99
N LYS A 60 4.62 -11.07 -1.33
CA LYS A 60 3.75 -11.55 -0.26
C LYS A 60 4.53 -11.66 1.04
N LYS A 61 3.93 -11.16 2.12
CA LYS A 61 4.38 -11.37 3.50
C LYS A 61 3.25 -11.99 4.31
N THR A 62 3.52 -12.29 5.58
CA THR A 62 2.59 -13.00 6.49
C THR A 62 1.68 -12.07 7.27
N SER A 63 1.99 -10.77 7.34
CA SER A 63 1.24 -9.80 8.13
C SER A 63 1.55 -8.36 7.68
N TYR A 64 0.73 -7.39 8.09
CA TYR A 64 1.02 -5.98 7.83
C TYR A 64 2.31 -5.49 8.48
N PRO A 65 2.63 -5.83 9.75
CA PRO A 65 3.93 -5.50 10.32
C PRO A 65 5.10 -6.00 9.46
N ASP A 66 4.97 -7.18 8.84
CA ASP A 66 6.02 -7.72 7.97
C ASP A 66 6.11 -6.97 6.64
N CYS A 67 4.99 -6.53 6.07
CA CYS A 67 5.00 -5.65 4.90
C CYS A 67 5.58 -4.26 5.24
N ILE A 68 5.23 -3.66 6.38
CA ILE A 68 5.77 -2.39 6.85
C ILE A 68 7.30 -2.48 6.98
N LYS A 69 7.79 -3.55 7.63
CA LYS A 69 9.22 -3.84 7.74
C LYS A 69 9.85 -4.02 6.37
N ALA A 70 9.23 -4.78 5.47
CA ALA A 70 9.72 -5.00 4.12
C ALA A 70 9.84 -3.69 3.32
N ILE A 71 8.89 -2.76 3.47
CA ILE A 71 8.96 -1.44 2.82
C ILE A 71 10.11 -0.62 3.43
N SER A 72 10.19 -0.55 4.77
CA SER A 72 11.26 0.18 5.45
C SER A 72 12.67 -0.39 5.12
N GLY A 73 12.76 -1.69 4.90
CA GLY A 73 13.97 -2.42 4.53
C GLY A 73 14.25 -2.46 3.03
N ASN A 74 13.49 -1.69 2.23
CA ASN A 74 13.62 -1.61 0.77
C ASN A 74 13.47 -2.97 0.06
N GLU A 75 12.71 -3.90 0.63
CA GLU A 75 12.29 -5.14 -0.01
C GLU A 75 11.00 -4.94 -0.80
N ALA A 76 10.09 -4.09 -0.33
CA ALA A 76 8.83 -3.69 -0.99
C ALA A 76 8.77 -2.16 -1.15
N ASP A 77 7.81 -1.65 -1.95
CA ASP A 77 7.65 -0.20 -2.20
C ASP A 77 6.33 0.35 -1.68
N ALA A 78 5.25 -0.43 -1.74
CA ALA A 78 3.92 0.05 -1.38
C ALA A 78 3.03 -1.06 -0.83
N MET A 79 2.06 -0.66 -0.01
CA MET A 79 0.94 -1.48 0.43
C MET A 79 -0.25 -0.56 0.74
N THR A 80 -1.45 -1.12 0.72
CA THR A 80 -2.68 -0.45 1.16
C THR A 80 -3.06 -0.94 2.55
N VAL A 81 -3.44 -0.02 3.43
CA VAL A 81 -3.73 -0.30 4.84
C VAL A 81 -4.83 0.61 5.38
N ASP A 82 -5.55 0.14 6.41
CA ASP A 82 -6.46 0.99 7.19
C ASP A 82 -5.68 2.01 8.05
N ALA A 83 -6.40 3.07 8.48
CA ALA A 83 -5.83 4.22 9.19
C ALA A 83 -5.00 3.84 10.45
N GLY A 84 -5.42 2.82 11.20
CA GLY A 84 -4.66 2.35 12.38
C GLY A 84 -3.25 1.87 12.04
N TRP A 85 -3.09 1.18 10.91
CA TRP A 85 -1.77 0.74 10.43
C TRP A 85 -0.95 1.88 9.81
N VAL A 86 -1.59 2.92 9.28
CA VAL A 86 -0.88 4.13 8.83
C VAL A 86 -0.13 4.77 10.00
N TYR A 87 -0.77 4.83 11.17
CA TYR A 87 -0.13 5.33 12.38
C TYR A 87 1.10 4.49 12.75
N ASP A 88 0.95 3.17 12.88
CA ASP A 88 2.04 2.26 13.24
C ASP A 88 3.20 2.27 12.22
N ALA A 89 2.88 2.38 10.92
CA ALA A 89 3.86 2.46 9.85
C ALA A 89 4.67 3.77 9.87
N GLY A 90 4.09 4.85 10.38
CA GLY A 90 4.76 6.15 10.52
C GLY A 90 5.70 6.25 11.72
N LEU A 91 5.58 5.36 12.70
CA LEU A 91 6.44 5.33 13.88
C LEU A 91 7.88 4.91 13.51
N THR A 92 8.84 5.43 14.27
CA THR A 92 10.23 4.95 14.22
C THR A 92 10.29 3.48 14.65
N PRO A 93 11.04 2.60 13.95
CA PRO A 93 12.02 2.89 12.89
C PRO A 93 11.48 2.88 11.45
N ASN A 94 10.19 2.62 11.24
CA ASN A 94 9.63 2.42 9.90
C ASN A 94 9.57 3.72 9.10
N ASN A 95 9.18 4.84 9.74
CA ASN A 95 9.15 6.19 9.16
C ASN A 95 8.44 6.27 7.79
N LEU A 96 7.45 5.41 7.54
CA LEU A 96 6.70 5.41 6.28
C LEU A 96 5.73 6.59 6.23
N LYS A 97 5.30 6.95 5.03
CA LYS A 97 4.40 8.08 4.80
C LYS A 97 3.24 7.64 3.90
N PRO A 98 2.00 8.07 4.19
CA PRO A 98 0.90 7.88 3.25
C PRO A 98 1.16 8.73 2.00
N VAL A 99 1.08 8.10 0.81
CA VAL A 99 1.31 8.77 -0.49
C VAL A 99 0.07 8.84 -1.36
N ALA A 100 -0.87 7.92 -1.15
CA ALA A 100 -2.15 7.86 -1.83
C ALA A 100 -3.23 7.42 -0.83
N ALA A 101 -4.44 7.92 -1.03
CA ALA A 101 -5.62 7.57 -0.26
C ALA A 101 -6.70 7.03 -1.21
N GLU A 102 -7.39 5.96 -0.80
CA GLU A 102 -8.60 5.53 -1.49
C GLU A 102 -9.66 6.63 -1.39
N PHE A 103 -10.40 6.85 -2.48
CA PHE A 103 -11.61 7.65 -2.42
C PHE A 103 -12.86 6.83 -2.74
N TYR A 104 -13.93 7.17 -2.04
CA TYR A 104 -15.25 6.58 -2.12
C TYR A 104 -16.25 7.65 -2.60
N GLY A 105 -17.49 7.24 -2.88
CA GLY A 105 -18.55 8.15 -3.35
C GLY A 105 -18.56 8.25 -4.87
N SER A 106 -18.33 9.44 -5.42
CA SER A 106 -18.28 9.64 -6.87
C SER A 106 -17.08 10.51 -7.27
N THR A 107 -16.79 10.56 -8.57
CA THR A 107 -15.73 11.42 -9.13
C THR A 107 -15.98 12.91 -8.91
N GLU A 108 -17.24 13.32 -8.82
CA GLU A 108 -17.66 14.71 -8.60
C GLU A 108 -17.59 15.11 -7.12
N ASN A 109 -17.72 14.12 -6.22
CA ASN A 109 -17.67 14.33 -4.77
C ASN A 109 -16.85 13.21 -4.09
N PRO A 110 -15.52 13.19 -4.32
CA PRO A 110 -14.67 12.13 -3.78
C PRO A 110 -14.49 12.28 -2.26
N GLN A 111 -14.70 11.20 -1.54
CA GLN A 111 -14.53 11.15 -0.08
C GLN A 111 -13.36 10.23 0.28
N THR A 112 -12.33 10.75 0.94
CA THR A 112 -11.16 9.96 1.39
C THR A 112 -11.29 9.42 2.80
N PHE A 113 -12.50 9.44 3.35
CA PHE A 113 -12.82 8.97 4.68
C PHE A 113 -14.08 8.10 4.62
N TYR A 114 -14.26 7.27 5.63
CA TYR A 114 -15.46 6.47 5.83
C TYR A 114 -15.93 6.60 7.27
N MET A 115 -17.23 6.39 7.49
CA MET A 115 -17.83 6.48 8.81
C MET A 115 -17.78 5.12 9.50
N ALA A 116 -17.24 5.08 10.72
CA ALA A 116 -17.40 3.93 11.60
C ALA A 116 -18.81 3.90 12.17
N VAL A 117 -19.52 2.78 11.99
CA VAL A 117 -20.93 2.62 12.41
C VAL A 117 -21.12 1.34 13.20
N ALA A 118 -22.05 1.37 14.16
CA ALA A 118 -22.51 0.18 14.88
C ALA A 118 -23.85 -0.28 14.31
N VAL A 119 -23.89 -1.46 13.70
CA VAL A 119 -25.10 -2.02 13.07
C VAL A 119 -25.75 -3.03 14.00
N VAL A 120 -27.06 -2.91 14.21
CA VAL A 120 -27.86 -3.84 15.03
C VAL A 120 -29.04 -4.40 14.23
N LYS A 121 -29.54 -5.57 14.64
CA LYS A 121 -30.73 -6.17 14.02
C LYS A 121 -31.97 -5.32 14.31
N LYS A 122 -32.87 -5.18 13.35
CA LYS A 122 -34.18 -4.55 13.56
C LYS A 122 -34.94 -5.28 14.68
N GLY A 123 -35.56 -4.52 15.59
CA GLY A 123 -36.23 -5.06 16.79
C GLY A 123 -35.32 -5.24 18.01
N THR A 124 -34.05 -4.84 17.92
CA THR A 124 -33.15 -4.78 19.08
C THR A 124 -33.49 -3.57 19.94
N GLU A 125 -33.72 -3.79 21.24
CA GLU A 125 -34.10 -2.75 22.21
C GLU A 125 -32.95 -2.42 23.17
N PHE A 126 -31.79 -2.02 22.64
CA PHE A 126 -30.72 -1.45 23.44
C PHE A 126 -30.03 -0.30 22.71
N GLN A 127 -29.46 0.60 23.50
CA GLN A 127 -28.70 1.76 23.02
C GLN A 127 -27.19 1.54 23.16
N MET A 128 -26.39 2.47 22.62
CA MET A 128 -24.92 2.41 22.66
C MET A 128 -24.36 2.24 24.09
N ASN A 129 -24.97 2.89 25.09
CA ASN A 129 -24.56 2.79 26.50
C ASN A 129 -24.97 1.46 27.18
N GLN A 130 -25.67 0.57 26.48
CA GLN A 130 -26.19 -0.71 26.99
C GLN A 130 -25.55 -1.92 26.30
N LEU A 131 -24.42 -1.73 25.61
CA LEU A 131 -23.72 -2.80 24.88
C LEU A 131 -23.08 -3.85 25.79
N GLN A 132 -22.79 -3.50 27.05
CA GLN A 132 -22.14 -4.41 27.99
C GLN A 132 -22.96 -5.69 28.16
N GLY A 133 -22.34 -6.84 27.89
CA GLY A 133 -22.98 -8.15 28.00
C GLY A 133 -23.95 -8.51 26.87
N LYS A 134 -24.10 -7.68 25.82
CA LYS A 134 -25.02 -7.94 24.69
C LYS A 134 -24.47 -8.89 23.62
N SER A 135 -23.15 -9.00 23.48
CA SER A 135 -22.51 -9.93 22.55
C SER A 135 -21.14 -10.34 23.08
N LYS A 136 -20.78 -11.62 22.90
CA LYS A 136 -19.43 -12.13 23.16
C LYS A 136 -18.49 -11.93 21.96
N ASP A 137 -19.05 -11.72 20.77
CA ASP A 137 -18.34 -11.68 19.50
C ASP A 137 -18.22 -10.26 18.92
N PHE A 138 -18.55 -9.23 19.71
CA PHE A 138 -18.44 -7.85 19.25
C PHE A 138 -16.97 -7.41 19.23
N GLN A 139 -16.35 -7.54 18.06
CA GLN A 139 -15.04 -6.99 17.77
C GLN A 139 -15.19 -5.55 17.28
N LEU A 140 -15.12 -4.58 18.20
CA LEU A 140 -15.27 -3.15 17.89
C LEU A 140 -14.28 -2.65 16.81
N PHE A 141 -13.10 -3.26 16.73
CA PHE A 141 -12.03 -2.85 15.80
C PHE A 141 -11.51 -3.98 14.91
N SER A 142 -12.30 -5.03 14.69
CA SER A 142 -11.87 -6.12 13.80
C SER A 142 -13.05 -6.74 13.06
N SER A 143 -12.96 -6.78 11.73
CA SER A 143 -13.93 -7.45 10.88
C SER A 143 -13.42 -8.85 10.53
N PRO A 144 -14.20 -9.92 10.79
CA PRO A 144 -13.91 -11.26 10.31
C PRO A 144 -14.25 -11.46 8.82
N LEU A 145 -14.96 -10.53 8.18
CA LEU A 145 -15.54 -10.67 6.84
C LEU A 145 -14.71 -10.02 5.72
N GLY A 146 -13.47 -10.46 5.53
CA GLY A 146 -12.74 -10.18 4.29
C GLY A 146 -11.65 -9.13 4.44
N LYS A 147 -10.45 -9.62 4.76
CA LYS A 147 -9.21 -8.88 4.53
C LYS A 147 -8.83 -9.07 3.06
N ASP A 148 -9.44 -8.27 2.20
CA ASP A 148 -8.86 -7.94 0.90
C ASP A 148 -8.37 -6.51 0.96
N LEU A 149 -7.10 -6.38 1.31
CA LEU A 149 -6.48 -5.09 1.56
C LEU A 149 -5.96 -4.45 0.30
N LEU A 150 -5.95 -5.17 -0.82
CA LEU A 150 -5.69 -4.59 -2.12
C LEU A 150 -6.97 -3.94 -2.65
N PHE A 151 -7.12 -2.65 -2.37
CA PHE A 151 -8.28 -1.81 -2.69
C PHE A 151 -9.59 -2.36 -2.12
N LYS A 152 -10.23 -1.59 -1.23
CA LYS A 152 -11.62 -1.90 -0.89
C LYS A 152 -12.45 -1.89 -2.17
N ASP A 153 -13.34 -2.86 -2.33
CA ASP A 153 -14.14 -2.97 -3.56
C ASP A 153 -15.10 -1.78 -3.77
N SER A 154 -15.35 -0.99 -2.71
CA SER A 154 -16.08 0.27 -2.78
C SER A 154 -15.23 1.47 -3.20
N ALA A 155 -13.91 1.33 -3.25
CA ALA A 155 -13.02 2.41 -3.65
C ALA A 155 -13.11 2.62 -5.16
N PHE A 156 -13.32 3.87 -5.57
CA PHE A 156 -13.37 4.26 -6.98
C PHE A 156 -11.98 4.51 -7.57
N GLY A 157 -11.00 4.78 -6.72
CA GLY A 157 -9.62 5.00 -7.13
C GLY A 157 -8.77 5.60 -6.03
N LEU A 158 -7.65 6.19 -6.43
CA LEU A 158 -6.67 6.78 -5.53
C LEU A 158 -6.56 8.29 -5.76
N LEU A 159 -6.51 9.04 -4.67
CA LEU A 159 -6.09 10.44 -4.65
C LEU A 159 -4.72 10.56 -4.02
N ARG A 160 -3.90 11.47 -4.55
CA ARG A 160 -2.60 11.77 -3.96
C ARG A 160 -2.79 12.43 -2.60
N VAL A 161 -2.08 11.95 -1.59
CA VAL A 161 -2.08 12.54 -0.26
C VAL A 161 -1.35 13.89 -0.31
N PRO A 162 -1.93 14.98 0.23
CA PRO A 162 -1.28 16.29 0.26
C PRO A 162 0.08 16.25 1.00
N PRO A 163 1.11 16.99 0.55
CA PRO A 163 2.45 16.91 1.15
C PRO A 163 2.55 17.28 2.64
N ARG A 164 1.56 18.00 3.17
CA ARG A 164 1.49 18.42 4.59
C ARG A 164 0.76 17.40 5.47
N MET A 165 0.16 16.37 4.89
CA MET A 165 -0.55 15.34 5.62
C MET A 165 0.46 14.26 6.06
N ASP A 166 0.46 13.95 7.36
CA ASP A 166 1.31 12.89 7.93
C ASP A 166 0.47 11.84 8.65
N TYR A 167 1.12 10.79 9.15
CA TYR A 167 0.47 9.67 9.82
C TYR A 167 -0.26 10.06 11.12
N ARG A 168 0.04 11.23 11.73
CA ARG A 168 -0.59 11.67 12.98
C ARG A 168 -2.01 12.16 12.78
N LEU A 169 -2.40 12.46 11.54
CA LEU A 169 -3.75 12.90 11.18
C LEU A 169 -4.73 11.73 10.93
N TYR A 170 -4.26 10.49 11.07
CA TYR A 170 -5.05 9.26 10.83
C TYR A 170 -5.52 8.58 12.14
N LEU A 171 -5.36 9.25 13.29
CA LEU A 171 -5.94 8.93 14.59
C LEU A 171 -6.84 10.07 15.06
#